data_AF-A0A9X3F352-F1
#
_entry.id   AF-A0A9X3F352-F1
#
_cell.length_a   1.000
_cell.length_b   1.000
_cell.length_c   1.000
_cell.angle_alpha   90.00
_cell.angle_beta   90.00
_cell.angle_gamma   90.00
#
_symmetry.space_group_name_H-M   'P 1'
#
loop_
_entity.id
_entity.type
_entity.pdbx_description
1 polymer ?
#
loop_
_entity_poly.entity_id
_entity_poly.type
_entity_poly.pdbx_seq_one_letter_code
_entity_poly.pdbx_strand_id
1 'polypeptide(L)'
;MRHIVLIPWLAVAAAGCNYESGGGTAPATDSAVMTDGVEATAGDGTSTTLGATGSATGATTEVAVSYCHGFQAAAGAPFLSLYIVGGELLTDGAQWPIECSEGRWMFGLYPSLGGWDPHADQVRLTVEVDVEGYELDSEHHFFSDEVDYHIGCDNPWAGLIGVAPVYLPEGVSEPGQLDGKPAKVLVTVLAGDMELRAEASVTLSAPPDVLLQGCTSP
;
A
#
# COMPACT_ATOMS: atom_id res chain seq x y z
N MET A 1 12.11 56.65 -0.13
CA MET A 1 13.05 55.58 -0.53
C MET A 1 12.40 54.27 -0.11
N ARG A 2 11.98 53.43 -1.07
CA ARG A 2 11.31 52.14 -0.82
C ARG A 2 12.37 51.04 -0.82
N HIS A 3 12.50 50.30 0.27
CA HIS A 3 13.35 49.11 0.32
C HIS A 3 12.55 47.90 -0.16
N ILE A 4 12.96 47.37 -1.32
CA ILE A 4 12.49 46.10 -1.85
C ILE A 4 13.34 45.03 -1.16
N VAL A 5 12.71 44.21 -0.32
CA VAL A 5 13.34 43.02 0.26
C VAL A 5 13.07 41.87 -0.69
N LEU A 6 14.11 41.44 -1.41
CA LEU A 6 14.11 40.24 -2.23
C LEU A 6 14.33 39.03 -1.31
N ILE A 7 13.31 38.20 -1.13
CA ILE A 7 13.41 36.91 -0.45
C ILE A 7 13.91 35.89 -1.49
N PRO A 8 15.09 35.28 -1.32
CA PRO A 8 15.56 34.25 -2.24
C PRO A 8 14.75 32.96 -2.01
N TRP A 9 14.15 32.45 -3.08
CA TRP A 9 13.52 31.14 -3.11
C TRP A 9 14.61 30.06 -2.97
N LEU A 10 14.56 29.28 -1.89
CA LEU A 10 15.27 28.00 -1.84
C LEU A 10 14.44 26.98 -2.62
N ALA A 11 14.95 26.56 -3.77
CA ALA A 11 14.49 25.34 -4.43
C ALA A 11 14.96 24.13 -3.61
N VAL A 12 14.02 23.42 -2.98
CA VAL A 12 14.28 22.08 -2.44
C VAL A 12 14.23 21.12 -3.62
N ALA A 13 15.38 20.51 -3.92
CA ALA A 13 15.45 19.44 -4.90
C ALA A 13 14.76 18.20 -4.32
N ALA A 14 13.67 17.77 -4.96
CA ALA A 14 13.10 16.45 -4.72
C ALA A 14 14.12 15.40 -5.20
N ALA A 15 14.60 14.57 -4.28
CA ALA A 15 15.37 13.39 -4.63
C ALA A 15 14.41 12.40 -5.32
N GLY A 16 14.48 12.34 -6.64
CA GLY A 16 13.83 11.30 -7.42
C GLY A 16 14.46 9.95 -7.10
N CYS A 17 13.67 9.00 -6.63
CA CYS A 17 14.07 7.60 -6.60
C CYS A 17 14.03 7.06 -8.03
N ASN A 18 15.21 6.97 -8.67
CA ASN A 18 15.40 6.31 -9.95
C ASN A 18 15.16 4.79 -9.79
N TYR A 19 14.27 4.25 -10.62
CA TYR A 19 14.12 2.82 -10.82
C TYR A 19 15.15 2.38 -11.87
N GLU A 20 16.30 1.86 -11.44
CA GLU A 20 17.31 1.29 -12.34
C GLU A 20 17.07 -0.20 -12.56
N SER A 21 16.80 -0.57 -13.81
CA SER A 21 16.64 -1.94 -14.27
C SER A 21 18.00 -2.57 -14.62
N GLY A 22 18.36 -3.63 -13.90
CA GLY A 22 19.16 -4.75 -14.42
C GLY A 22 20.64 -4.82 -14.01
N GLY A 23 21.10 -6.06 -13.76
CA GLY A 23 22.53 -6.42 -13.82
C GLY A 23 23.04 -7.16 -12.59
N GLY A 24 23.12 -8.49 -12.66
CA GLY A 24 23.60 -9.33 -11.57
C GLY A 24 25.10 -9.21 -11.27
N THR A 25 25.48 -9.64 -10.07
CA THR A 25 26.81 -10.22 -9.76
C THR A 25 26.65 -11.03 -8.47
N ALA A 26 26.92 -12.33 -8.53
CA ALA A 26 27.00 -13.20 -7.36
C ALA A 26 28.30 -12.92 -6.58
N PRO A 27 28.32 -13.02 -5.25
CA PRO A 27 29.53 -13.29 -4.51
C PRO A 27 29.57 -14.76 -4.05
N ALA A 28 30.68 -15.41 -4.39
CA ALA A 28 31.15 -16.64 -3.74
C ALA A 28 31.97 -16.27 -2.51
N THR A 29 31.74 -16.90 -1.35
CA THR A 29 32.72 -17.15 -0.27
C THR A 29 32.08 -18.18 0.68
N ASP A 30 32.48 -19.45 0.70
CA ASP A 30 33.67 -20.09 1.29
C ASP A 30 33.38 -20.71 2.67
N SER A 31 34.12 -21.78 2.90
CA SER A 31 33.96 -22.89 3.84
C SER A 31 33.94 -22.50 5.33
N ALA A 32 33.11 -23.20 6.11
CA ALA A 32 33.39 -23.45 7.52
C ALA A 32 33.19 -24.95 7.84
N VAL A 33 34.33 -25.62 7.98
CA VAL A 33 34.46 -26.95 8.57
C VAL A 33 34.22 -26.81 10.07
N MET A 34 33.29 -27.58 10.62
CA MET A 34 33.27 -27.91 12.05
C MET A 34 33.44 -29.41 12.20
N THR A 35 34.70 -29.80 12.35
CA THR A 35 35.10 -31.00 13.09
C THR A 35 34.77 -30.77 14.56
N ASP A 36 33.95 -31.62 15.15
CA ASP A 36 34.15 -31.99 16.54
C ASP A 36 33.99 -33.50 16.68
N GLY A 37 35.05 -34.12 17.18
CA GLY A 37 35.18 -35.55 17.35
C GLY A 37 34.69 -35.98 18.73
N VAL A 38 34.03 -37.13 18.79
CA VAL A 38 34.07 -37.99 19.97
C VAL A 38 34.21 -39.44 19.48
N GLU A 39 35.32 -40.05 19.88
CA GLU A 39 35.65 -41.46 19.64
C GLU A 39 34.75 -42.42 20.44
N ALA A 40 34.76 -43.65 19.94
CA ALA A 40 33.91 -44.79 20.28
C ALA A 40 34.01 -45.28 21.73
N THR A 41 32.93 -45.93 22.18
CA THR A 41 33.04 -47.10 23.07
C THR A 41 32.07 -48.17 22.58
N ALA A 42 32.62 -49.36 22.34
CA ALA A 42 31.91 -50.55 21.89
C ALA A 42 31.09 -51.20 23.02
N GLY A 43 29.93 -51.74 22.67
CA GLY A 43 29.12 -52.61 23.51
C GLY A 43 28.09 -53.37 22.67
N ASP A 44 28.26 -54.69 22.58
CA ASP A 44 27.39 -55.62 21.85
C ASP A 44 25.95 -55.62 22.39
N GLY A 45 24.98 -55.61 21.47
CA GLY A 45 23.56 -55.76 21.78
C GLY A 45 22.73 -56.04 20.52
N THR A 46 22.18 -57.23 20.44
CA THR A 46 21.43 -57.81 19.32
C THR A 46 20.08 -57.13 19.05
N SER A 47 19.79 -56.91 17.75
CA SER A 47 18.48 -56.90 17.06
C SER A 47 17.26 -56.21 17.70
N THR A 48 16.79 -55.11 17.11
CA THR A 48 15.44 -55.05 16.53
C THR A 48 15.30 -53.87 15.56
N THR A 49 15.00 -54.18 14.31
CA THR A 49 14.57 -53.23 13.29
C THR A 49 13.17 -52.74 13.65
N LEU A 50 13.03 -51.49 14.09
CA LEU A 50 11.76 -50.78 14.09
C LEU A 50 11.95 -49.52 13.27
N GLY A 51 11.37 -49.53 12.07
CA GLY A 51 11.25 -48.35 11.22
C GLY A 51 10.47 -47.29 11.96
N ALA A 52 11.19 -46.29 12.48
CA ALA A 52 10.62 -44.98 12.71
C ALA A 52 10.50 -44.32 11.34
N THR A 53 9.37 -44.50 10.67
CA THR A 53 8.84 -43.50 9.73
C THR A 53 8.54 -42.24 10.55
N GLY A 54 9.59 -41.53 10.96
CA GLY A 54 9.50 -40.12 11.27
C GLY A 54 9.18 -39.46 9.96
N SER A 55 7.91 -39.14 9.77
CA SER A 55 7.48 -38.19 8.73
C SER A 55 8.25 -36.92 9.01
N ALA A 56 9.35 -36.71 8.29
CA ALA A 56 9.94 -35.39 8.17
C ALA A 56 8.87 -34.56 7.46
N THR A 57 8.04 -33.89 8.26
CA THR A 57 7.27 -32.75 7.79
C THR A 57 8.31 -31.83 7.20
N GLY A 58 8.41 -31.83 5.87
CA GLY A 58 9.37 -30.99 5.17
C GLY A 58 9.20 -29.60 5.72
N ALA A 59 10.30 -28.97 6.15
CA ALA A 59 10.29 -27.55 6.35
C ALA A 59 9.81 -26.95 5.04
N THR A 60 8.55 -26.52 5.00
CA THR A 60 8.12 -25.56 4.02
C THR A 60 8.97 -24.36 4.37
N THR A 61 10.04 -24.15 3.61
CA THR A 61 10.72 -22.86 3.62
C THR A 61 9.66 -21.89 3.16
N GLU A 62 8.91 -21.31 4.10
CA GLU A 62 8.02 -20.21 3.82
C GLU A 62 8.92 -19.17 3.18
N VAL A 63 8.70 -18.94 1.88
CA VAL A 63 9.40 -17.90 1.16
C VAL A 63 8.98 -16.62 1.86
N ALA A 64 9.93 -15.96 2.52
CA ALA A 64 9.66 -14.70 3.18
C ALA A 64 9.03 -13.75 2.15
N VAL A 65 7.79 -13.33 2.42
CA VAL A 65 7.07 -12.40 1.54
C VAL A 65 7.88 -11.10 1.52
N SER A 66 8.21 -10.65 0.31
CA SER A 66 8.86 -9.36 0.12
C SER A 66 7.79 -8.31 -0.09
N TYR A 67 7.83 -7.26 0.72
CA TYR A 67 6.84 -6.20 0.71
C TYR A 67 7.30 -4.97 -0.08
N CYS A 68 6.41 -4.43 -0.90
CA CYS A 68 6.56 -3.29 -1.80
C CYS A 68 5.33 -2.37 -1.70
N HIS A 69 5.15 -1.46 -2.66
CA HIS A 69 3.91 -0.69 -2.89
C HIS A 69 3.35 0.05 -1.67
N GLY A 70 4.25 0.66 -0.88
CA GLY A 70 3.87 1.49 0.26
C GLY A 70 3.81 0.75 1.60
N PHE A 71 4.05 -0.57 1.60
CA PHE A 71 4.12 -1.38 2.82
C PHE A 71 5.52 -1.37 3.46
N GLN A 72 5.58 -1.16 4.77
CA GLN A 72 6.82 -1.06 5.54
C GLN A 72 6.79 -2.01 6.75
N ALA A 73 7.05 -3.30 6.52
CA ALA A 73 7.00 -4.31 7.59
C ALA A 73 7.92 -4.01 8.78
N ALA A 74 9.10 -3.42 8.53
CA ALA A 74 10.10 -3.11 9.56
C ALA A 74 9.83 -1.80 10.34
N ALA A 75 8.70 -1.13 10.14
CA ALA A 75 8.38 0.07 10.89
C ALA A 75 8.23 -0.24 12.39
N GLY A 76 8.66 0.68 13.25
CA GLY A 76 8.71 0.45 14.70
C GLY A 76 7.35 0.32 15.40
N ALA A 77 6.26 0.71 14.72
CA ALA A 77 4.88 0.55 15.20
C ALA A 77 3.91 0.45 14.01
N PRO A 78 2.77 -0.24 14.16
CA PRO A 78 1.69 -0.25 13.18
C PRO A 78 1.21 1.16 12.80
N PHE A 79 1.06 1.44 11.51
CA PHE A 79 0.56 2.72 11.02
C PHE A 79 -0.21 2.60 9.71
N LEU A 80 -1.10 3.57 9.47
CA LEU A 80 -1.78 3.81 8.21
C LEU A 80 -1.73 5.32 7.93
N SER A 81 -1.34 5.69 6.72
CA SER A 81 -1.32 7.07 6.23
C SER A 81 -1.80 7.08 4.78
N LEU A 82 -2.59 8.09 4.42
CA LEU A 82 -3.14 8.22 3.09
C LEU A 82 -2.49 9.40 2.39
N TYR A 83 -2.10 9.21 1.13
CA TYR A 83 -1.57 10.25 0.28
C TYR A 83 -2.49 10.44 -0.92
N ILE A 84 -2.39 11.62 -1.55
CA ILE A 84 -3.00 11.91 -2.84
C ILE A 84 -1.98 11.74 -3.96
N VAL A 85 -2.44 11.77 -5.21
CA VAL A 85 -1.55 11.80 -6.37
C VAL A 85 -0.53 12.92 -6.25
N GLY A 86 0.73 12.62 -6.58
CA GLY A 86 1.86 13.53 -6.36
C GLY A 86 2.52 13.40 -4.97
N GLY A 87 1.94 12.62 -4.05
CA GLY A 87 2.59 12.22 -2.80
C GLY A 87 2.38 13.18 -1.62
N GLU A 88 1.42 14.10 -1.70
CA GLU A 88 1.03 14.91 -0.54
C GLU A 88 0.15 14.11 0.41
N LEU A 89 0.28 14.37 1.72
CA LEU A 89 -0.49 13.67 2.74
C LEU A 89 -1.96 14.14 2.73
N LEU A 90 -2.91 13.21 2.75
CA LEU A 90 -4.33 13.48 2.88
C LEU A 90 -4.66 13.80 4.34
N THR A 91 -4.69 15.08 4.68
CA THR A 91 -5.03 15.59 6.01
C THR A 91 -6.24 16.52 5.96
N ASP A 92 -6.75 16.92 7.13
CA ASP A 92 -7.79 17.94 7.21
C ASP A 92 -7.43 19.21 6.42
N GLY A 93 -8.37 19.65 5.57
CA GLY A 93 -8.22 20.81 4.69
C GLY A 93 -7.46 20.55 3.38
N ALA A 94 -6.98 19.33 3.14
CA ALA A 94 -6.33 19.00 1.87
C ALA A 94 -7.29 19.14 0.67
N GLN A 95 -6.74 19.48 -0.50
CA GLN A 95 -7.46 19.34 -1.76
C GLN A 95 -7.21 17.94 -2.31
N TRP A 96 -8.27 17.20 -2.59
CA TRP A 96 -8.19 15.85 -3.12
C TRP A 96 -8.55 15.86 -4.60
N PRO A 97 -7.57 15.77 -5.52
CA PRO A 97 -7.79 15.94 -6.94
C PRO A 97 -8.45 14.71 -7.58
N ILE A 98 -9.29 14.98 -8.58
CA ILE A 98 -9.85 13.96 -9.45
C ILE A 98 -8.79 13.45 -10.43
N GLU A 99 -8.86 12.16 -10.73
CA GLU A 99 -7.91 11.44 -11.56
C GLU A 99 -8.62 10.55 -12.57
N CYS A 100 -7.95 10.26 -13.67
CA CYS A 100 -8.43 9.30 -14.66
C CYS A 100 -7.64 7.99 -14.54
N SER A 101 -8.35 6.89 -14.27
CA SER A 101 -7.78 5.54 -14.27
C SER A 101 -8.62 4.64 -15.16
N GLU A 102 -7.99 4.00 -16.14
CA GLU A 102 -8.65 3.04 -17.05
C GLU A 102 -9.93 3.56 -17.72
N GLY A 103 -9.95 4.85 -18.07
CA GLY A 103 -11.12 5.49 -18.69
C GLY A 103 -12.28 5.78 -17.73
N ARG A 104 -12.03 5.72 -16.41
CA ARG A 104 -12.99 6.10 -15.36
C ARG A 104 -12.41 7.20 -14.48
N TRP A 105 -13.24 8.19 -14.17
CA TRP A 105 -12.90 9.20 -13.18
C TRP A 105 -12.96 8.59 -11.77
N MET A 106 -12.00 8.95 -10.94
CA MET A 106 -11.89 8.53 -9.54
C MET A 106 -11.19 9.59 -8.70
N PHE A 107 -11.24 9.45 -7.38
CA PHE A 107 -10.28 10.09 -6.48
C PHE A 107 -9.35 9.01 -5.91
N GLY A 108 -8.05 9.13 -6.14
CA GLY A 108 -7.09 8.11 -5.72
C GLY A 108 -6.63 8.30 -4.28
N LEU A 109 -6.69 7.23 -3.49
CA LEU A 109 -5.99 7.13 -2.21
C LEU A 109 -4.71 6.32 -2.42
N TYR A 110 -3.59 6.82 -1.93
CA TYR A 110 -2.27 6.18 -2.04
C TYR A 110 -1.79 5.80 -0.64
N PRO A 111 -2.12 4.59 -0.14
CA PRO A 111 -1.81 4.21 1.23
C PRO A 111 -0.30 4.01 1.43
N SER A 112 0.22 4.47 2.56
CA SER A 112 1.43 3.93 3.17
C SER A 112 1.08 3.36 4.54
N LEU A 113 1.55 2.14 4.78
CA LEU A 113 1.15 1.33 5.91
C LEU A 113 2.29 0.37 6.28
N GLY A 114 2.24 -0.18 7.47
CA GLY A 114 3.24 -1.16 7.89
C GLY A 114 3.42 -1.18 9.40
N GLY A 115 4.49 -1.82 9.86
CA GLY A 115 4.75 -2.07 11.27
C GLY A 115 4.12 -3.35 11.81
N TRP A 116 3.66 -4.24 10.92
CA TRP A 116 3.27 -5.61 11.22
C TRP A 116 3.66 -6.54 10.06
N ASP A 117 3.61 -7.86 10.30
CA ASP A 117 3.76 -8.89 9.27
C ASP A 117 2.38 -9.46 8.91
N PRO A 118 1.84 -9.18 7.71
CA PRO A 118 0.54 -9.69 7.28
C PRO A 118 0.59 -11.16 6.86
N HIS A 119 1.77 -11.74 6.64
CA HIS A 119 1.95 -13.08 6.07
C HIS A 119 1.19 -13.30 4.73
N ALA A 120 0.93 -12.23 3.99
CA ALA A 120 0.19 -12.20 2.74
C ALA A 120 0.70 -11.07 1.84
N ASP A 121 0.57 -11.22 0.53
CA ASP A 121 0.91 -10.21 -0.48
C ASP A 121 -0.18 -9.14 -0.67
N GLN A 122 -1.30 -9.27 0.03
CA GLN A 122 -2.43 -8.35 0.00
C GLN A 122 -2.94 -8.02 1.39
N VAL A 123 -3.50 -6.82 1.52
CA VAL A 123 -4.31 -6.41 2.67
C VAL A 123 -5.64 -5.88 2.19
N ARG A 124 -6.66 -5.98 3.05
CA ARG A 124 -7.98 -5.46 2.76
C ARG A 124 -8.19 -4.12 3.45
N LEU A 125 -8.50 -3.10 2.65
CA LEU A 125 -8.88 -1.78 3.14
C LEU A 125 -10.39 -1.66 3.09
N THR A 126 -11.03 -1.18 4.16
CA THR A 126 -12.40 -0.68 4.08
C THR A 126 -12.33 0.82 3.85
N VAL A 127 -12.95 1.29 2.78
CA VAL A 127 -12.89 2.70 2.36
C VAL A 127 -14.31 3.26 2.33
N GLU A 128 -14.54 4.30 3.11
CA GLU A 128 -15.79 5.04 3.18
C GLU A 128 -15.52 6.51 2.86
N VAL A 129 -16.32 7.09 1.97
CA VAL A 129 -16.26 8.51 1.60
C VAL A 129 -17.65 9.10 1.59
N ASP A 130 -17.82 10.23 2.27
CA ASP A 130 -19.04 11.03 2.27
C ASP A 130 -18.78 12.36 1.61
N VAL A 131 -19.61 12.78 0.66
CA VAL A 131 -19.49 14.06 -0.04
C VAL A 131 -20.72 14.91 0.22
N GLU A 132 -20.52 16.16 0.62
CA GLU A 132 -21.63 17.05 0.96
C GLU A 132 -22.60 17.24 -0.22
N GLY A 133 -23.88 16.93 0.01
CA GLY A 133 -24.93 17.01 -1.00
C GLY A 133 -25.08 15.75 -1.86
N TYR A 134 -24.30 14.71 -1.57
CA TYR A 134 -24.45 13.36 -2.14
C TYR A 134 -24.70 12.38 -1.00
N GLU A 135 -25.91 12.41 -0.47
CA GLU A 135 -26.40 11.41 0.47
C GLU A 135 -27.33 10.48 -0.30
N LEU A 136 -26.91 9.24 -0.50
CA LEU A 136 -27.76 8.19 -1.05
C LEU A 136 -28.60 7.63 0.11
N ASP A 137 -29.44 8.43 0.75
CA ASP A 137 -30.16 8.08 2.00
C ASP A 137 -29.29 7.89 3.26
N SER A 138 -29.94 7.65 4.41
CA SER A 138 -29.32 7.73 5.75
C SER A 138 -28.28 6.66 6.06
N GLU A 139 -28.11 5.66 5.17
CA GLU A 139 -27.16 4.56 5.37
C GLU A 139 -26.13 4.41 4.23
N HIS A 140 -26.19 5.19 3.15
CA HIS A 140 -25.22 5.04 2.05
C HIS A 140 -24.29 6.24 1.86
N HIS A 141 -23.01 5.96 2.08
CA HIS A 141 -21.88 6.81 1.74
C HIS A 141 -21.84 7.14 0.24
N PHE A 142 -21.18 8.24 -0.14
CA PHE A 142 -20.86 8.53 -1.55
C PHE A 142 -20.07 7.39 -2.18
N PHE A 143 -19.20 6.75 -1.40
CA PHE A 143 -18.49 5.53 -1.74
C PHE A 143 -18.30 4.68 -0.49
N SER A 144 -18.52 3.36 -0.60
CA SER A 144 -18.22 2.39 0.45
C SER A 144 -17.85 1.06 -0.20
N ASP A 145 -16.62 0.60 -0.03
CA ASP A 145 -16.17 -0.68 -0.58
C ASP A 145 -15.02 -1.30 0.23
N GLU A 146 -14.81 -2.61 0.05
CA GLU A 146 -13.62 -3.33 0.47
C GLU A 146 -12.62 -3.42 -0.70
N VAL A 147 -11.45 -2.81 -0.55
CA VAL A 147 -10.41 -2.78 -1.58
C VAL A 147 -9.29 -3.76 -1.20
N ASP A 148 -9.09 -4.79 -2.03
CA ASP A 148 -7.92 -5.67 -1.94
C ASP A 148 -6.69 -4.94 -2.51
N TYR A 149 -5.80 -4.49 -1.62
CA TYR A 149 -4.63 -3.69 -1.92
C TYR A 149 -3.36 -4.56 -1.94
N HIS A 150 -2.65 -4.55 -3.06
CA HIS A 150 -1.44 -5.37 -3.24
C HIS A 150 -0.21 -4.71 -2.60
N ILE A 151 0.44 -5.46 -1.71
CA ILE A 151 1.65 -5.06 -0.97
C ILE A 151 2.85 -5.95 -1.26
N GLY A 152 2.70 -7.04 -2.03
CA GLY A 152 3.81 -7.88 -2.47
C GLY A 152 4.68 -7.22 -3.54
N CYS A 153 5.94 -7.63 -3.66
CA CYS A 153 6.85 -7.16 -4.72
C CYS A 153 6.69 -7.89 -6.06
N ASP A 154 5.98 -9.01 -6.07
CA ASP A 154 5.61 -9.69 -7.29
C ASP A 154 4.56 -8.88 -8.06
N ASN A 155 4.61 -8.95 -9.39
CA ASN A 155 3.65 -8.26 -10.23
C ASN A 155 2.32 -9.04 -10.16
N PRO A 156 1.26 -8.49 -9.55
CA PRO A 156 0.06 -9.25 -9.31
C PRO A 156 -0.66 -9.57 -10.62
N TRP A 157 -1.26 -10.77 -10.67
CA TRP A 157 -2.28 -11.10 -11.67
C TRP A 157 -3.68 -10.60 -11.25
N ALA A 158 -3.84 -10.18 -9.98
CA ALA A 158 -5.08 -9.68 -9.38
C ALA A 158 -4.78 -8.69 -8.24
N GLY A 159 -5.49 -7.57 -8.16
CA GLY A 159 -5.35 -6.56 -7.11
C GLY A 159 -4.90 -5.20 -7.65
N LEU A 160 -5.25 -4.14 -6.92
CA LEU A 160 -4.86 -2.77 -7.30
C LEU A 160 -3.46 -2.46 -6.73
N ILE A 161 -2.59 -1.96 -7.60
CA ILE A 161 -1.22 -1.61 -7.24
C ILE A 161 -1.15 -0.11 -6.99
N GLY A 162 -0.71 0.28 -5.79
CA GLY A 162 -0.33 1.66 -5.51
C GLY A 162 -1.48 2.64 -5.32
N VAL A 163 -2.73 2.27 -5.64
CA VAL A 163 -3.90 3.14 -5.46
C VAL A 163 -5.13 2.35 -5.00
N ALA A 164 -5.83 2.88 -4.00
CA ALA A 164 -7.18 2.49 -3.62
C ALA A 164 -8.16 3.52 -4.23
N PRO A 165 -8.89 3.16 -5.30
CA PRO A 165 -9.68 4.10 -6.07
C PRO A 165 -11.04 4.34 -5.42
N VAL A 166 -11.41 5.60 -5.30
CA VAL A 166 -12.78 6.01 -4.96
C VAL A 166 -13.47 6.40 -6.25
N TYR A 167 -14.17 5.44 -6.84
CA TYR A 167 -14.93 5.67 -8.06
C TYR A 167 -16.18 6.49 -7.78
N LEU A 168 -16.55 7.33 -8.75
CA LEU A 168 -17.78 8.09 -8.68
C LEU A 168 -19.00 7.13 -8.74
N PRO A 169 -20.02 7.31 -7.87
CA PRO A 169 -21.19 6.45 -7.86
C PRO A 169 -22.04 6.60 -9.12
N GLU A 170 -22.82 5.57 -9.41
CA GLU A 170 -23.81 5.62 -10.50
C GLU A 170 -24.79 6.79 -10.26
N GLY A 171 -24.89 7.69 -11.24
CA GLY A 171 -25.70 8.91 -11.14
C GLY A 171 -24.89 10.21 -11.13
N VAL A 172 -23.58 10.15 -10.86
CA VAL A 172 -22.68 11.30 -11.05
C VAL A 172 -22.18 11.31 -12.49
N SER A 173 -22.98 11.86 -13.40
CA SER A 173 -22.63 11.93 -14.84
C SER A 173 -21.70 13.10 -15.20
N GLU A 174 -21.67 14.14 -14.37
CA GLU A 174 -20.85 15.34 -14.59
C GLU A 174 -19.88 15.53 -13.42
N PRO A 175 -18.63 15.03 -13.47
CA PRO A 175 -17.69 15.11 -12.34
C PRO A 175 -17.41 16.53 -11.83
N GLY A 176 -17.56 17.55 -12.69
CA GLY A 176 -17.31 18.95 -12.31
C GLY A 176 -18.23 19.49 -11.23
N GLN A 177 -19.37 18.85 -10.97
CA GLN A 177 -20.26 19.22 -9.85
C GLN A 177 -19.68 18.87 -8.47
N LEU A 178 -18.63 18.04 -8.44
CA LEU A 178 -17.90 17.68 -7.22
C LEU A 178 -16.82 18.72 -6.88
N ASP A 179 -16.45 19.59 -7.81
CA ASP A 179 -15.40 20.58 -7.59
C ASP A 179 -15.76 21.51 -6.43
N GLY A 180 -14.85 21.64 -5.47
CA GLY A 180 -15.02 22.43 -4.26
C GLY A 180 -15.97 21.82 -3.22
N LYS A 181 -16.47 20.60 -3.42
CA LYS A 181 -17.33 19.93 -2.44
C LYS A 181 -16.52 19.43 -1.24
N PRO A 182 -16.95 19.70 -0.01
CA PRO A 182 -16.39 19.06 1.17
C PRO A 182 -16.65 17.55 1.15
N ALA A 183 -15.68 16.78 1.62
CA ALA A 183 -15.80 15.34 1.79
C ALA A 183 -15.15 14.86 3.10
N LYS A 184 -15.66 13.76 3.64
CA LYS A 184 -15.03 13.02 4.73
C LYS A 184 -14.54 11.69 4.19
N VAL A 185 -13.29 11.35 4.50
CA VAL A 185 -12.67 10.09 4.12
C VAL A 185 -12.37 9.30 5.37
N LEU A 186 -12.75 8.03 5.38
CA LEU A 186 -12.38 7.05 6.38
C LEU A 186 -11.80 5.82 5.67
N VAL A 187 -10.59 5.42 6.09
CA VAL A 187 -9.99 4.16 5.67
C VAL A 187 -9.58 3.38 6.89
N THR A 188 -9.94 2.10 6.93
CA THR A 188 -9.49 1.15 7.94
C THR A 188 -8.78 -0.05 7.33
N VAL A 189 -7.88 -0.65 8.10
CA VAL A 189 -7.18 -1.88 7.75
C VAL A 189 -6.90 -2.69 9.02
N LEU A 190 -7.02 -4.01 8.91
CA LEU A 190 -6.68 -4.91 10.02
C LEU A 190 -5.17 -5.25 9.99
N ALA A 191 -4.45 -4.82 11.03
CA ALA A 191 -3.06 -5.12 11.29
C ALA A 191 -2.94 -6.17 12.41
N GLY A 192 -3.10 -7.44 12.06
CA GLY A 192 -3.21 -8.53 13.04
C GLY A 192 -4.51 -8.41 13.85
N ASP A 193 -4.41 -8.17 15.15
CA ASP A 193 -5.59 -7.98 16.03
C ASP A 193 -5.95 -6.48 16.22
N MET A 194 -5.27 -5.57 15.53
CA MET A 194 -5.44 -4.12 15.66
C MET A 194 -6.08 -3.55 14.40
N GLU A 195 -7.17 -2.79 14.54
CA GLU A 195 -7.68 -1.95 13.45
C GLU A 195 -6.91 -0.63 13.41
N LEU A 196 -6.28 -0.35 12.27
CA LEU A 196 -5.69 0.95 11.98
C LEU A 196 -6.70 1.80 11.23
N ARG A 197 -6.72 3.10 11.54
CA ARG A 197 -7.67 4.07 11.00
C ARG A 197 -6.96 5.32 10.52
N ALA A 198 -7.29 5.76 9.31
CA ALA A 198 -6.95 7.08 8.79
C ALA A 198 -8.24 7.81 8.42
N GLU A 199 -8.35 9.07 8.85
CA GLU A 199 -9.53 9.91 8.62
C GLU A 199 -9.08 11.32 8.23
N ALA A 200 -9.80 11.94 7.30
CA ALA A 200 -9.56 13.31 6.88
C ALA A 200 -10.84 14.00 6.38
N SER A 201 -10.99 15.28 6.72
CA SER A 201 -11.98 16.19 6.13
C SER A 201 -11.33 17.00 5.01
N VAL A 202 -11.70 16.78 3.76
CA VAL A 202 -11.02 17.32 2.58
C VAL A 202 -11.97 18.12 1.68
N THR A 203 -11.42 18.78 0.67
CA THR A 203 -12.19 19.40 -0.41
C THR A 203 -11.85 18.70 -1.73
N LEU A 204 -12.87 18.21 -2.44
CA LEU A 204 -12.68 17.60 -3.75
C LEU A 204 -12.28 18.66 -4.78
N SER A 205 -11.35 18.31 -5.67
CA SER A 205 -10.90 19.18 -6.77
C SER A 205 -11.12 18.49 -8.10
N ALA A 206 -12.08 18.99 -8.88
CA ALA A 206 -12.45 18.45 -10.19
C ALA A 206 -12.59 19.59 -11.22
N PRO A 207 -11.52 20.38 -11.44
CA PRO A 207 -11.64 21.62 -12.16
C PRO A 207 -11.89 21.37 -13.67
N PRO A 208 -12.61 22.27 -14.36
CA PRO A 208 -13.03 22.04 -15.75
C PRO A 208 -11.88 21.77 -16.73
N ASP A 209 -10.72 22.38 -16.53
CA ASP A 209 -9.54 22.22 -17.38
C ASP A 209 -8.91 20.81 -17.29
N VAL A 210 -9.05 20.13 -16.16
CA VAL A 210 -8.71 18.71 -16.01
C VAL A 210 -9.74 17.85 -16.73
N LEU A 211 -11.03 18.10 -16.50
CA LEU A 211 -12.11 17.29 -17.06
C LEU A 211 -12.20 17.38 -18.59
N LEU A 212 -11.86 18.53 -19.17
CA LEU A 212 -11.84 18.76 -20.62
C LEU A 212 -10.78 17.93 -21.36
N GLN A 213 -9.79 17.39 -20.65
CA GLN A 213 -8.81 16.46 -21.23
C GLN A 213 -9.46 15.10 -21.56
N GLY A 214 -10.64 14.85 -20.99
CA GLY A 214 -11.34 13.57 -21.09
C GLY A 214 -10.73 12.51 -20.19
N CYS A 215 -11.47 11.42 -19.99
CA CYS A 215 -10.95 10.23 -19.36
C CYS A 215 -11.23 9.04 -20.26
N THR A 216 -10.18 8.55 -20.91
CA THR A 216 -10.23 7.45 -21.87
C THR A 216 -9.25 6.38 -21.45
N SER A 217 -9.63 5.11 -21.59
CA SER A 217 -8.64 4.03 -21.55
C SER A 217 -7.68 4.23 -22.73
N PRO A 218 -6.35 4.12 -22.52
CA PRO A 218 -5.39 4.10 -23.61
C PRO A 218 -5.66 2.95 -24.60
#